data_AF-A0A0B1SPU4-F1
#
_entry.id   AF-A0A0B1SPU4-F1
#
_cell.length_a   1.000
_cell.length_b   1.000
_cell.length_c   1.000
_cell.angle_alpha   90.00
_cell.angle_beta   90.00
_cell.angle_gamma   90.00
#
_symmetry.space_group_name_H-M   'P 1'
#
loop_
_entity.id
_entity.type
_entity.pdbx_description
1 polymer ?
#
loop_
_entity_poly.entity_id
_entity_poly.type
_entity_poly.pdbx_seq_one_letter_code
_entity_poly.pdbx_strand_id
1 'polypeptide(L)'
;MFKLFDKYKDHLRDRYATAFAIFFKNVVYDPLASDNAEKSAQLLRNFAQETTFDSENYVADLIVASGSYSTDAHLTPGVSGDDDLHYLIDFDMAFLGDNEEMFAEHEKAQRKEYSHLSDEEYMKQREKQLRYLRLG
;
A
#
# COMPACT_ATOMS: atom_id res chain seq x y z
N MET A 1 -5.12 0.42 -7.44
CA MET A 1 -4.62 1.77 -7.12
C MET A 1 -5.01 2.85 -8.13
N PHE A 2 -4.43 2.96 -9.34
CA PHE A 2 -4.64 4.15 -10.20
C PHE A 2 -6.09 4.46 -10.61
N LYS A 3 -6.95 3.45 -10.77
CA LYS A 3 -8.40 3.67 -11.00
C LYS A 3 -9.07 4.45 -9.85
N LEU A 4 -8.68 4.15 -8.60
CA LEU A 4 -9.18 4.84 -7.41
C LEU A 4 -8.54 6.22 -7.28
N PHE A 5 -7.23 6.32 -7.52
CA PHE A 5 -6.56 7.61 -7.62
C PHE A 5 -7.30 8.55 -8.58
N ASP A 6 -7.63 8.11 -9.80
CA ASP A 6 -8.35 8.96 -10.76
C ASP A 6 -9.72 9.43 -10.27
N LYS A 7 -10.40 8.61 -9.46
CA LYS A 7 -11.70 8.93 -8.87
C LYS A 7 -11.59 9.93 -7.71
N TYR A 8 -10.52 9.85 -6.92
CA TYR A 8 -10.38 10.59 -5.66
C TYR A 8 -9.28 11.67 -5.66
N LYS A 9 -8.54 11.85 -6.76
CA LYS A 9 -7.40 12.78 -6.86
C LYS A 9 -7.67 14.23 -6.48
N ASP A 10 -8.92 14.67 -6.57
CA ASP A 10 -9.33 16.03 -6.19
C ASP A 10 -9.49 16.21 -4.67
N HIS A 11 -9.46 15.12 -3.90
CA HIS A 11 -9.43 15.13 -2.43
C HIS A 11 -8.00 15.02 -1.87
N LEU A 12 -7.02 14.74 -2.73
CA LEU A 12 -5.62 14.61 -2.33
C LEU A 12 -5.00 16.00 -2.16
N ARG A 13 -4.22 16.16 -1.09
CA ARG A 13 -3.45 17.36 -0.82
C ARG A 13 -2.36 17.55 -1.89
N ASP A 14 -1.60 16.50 -2.19
CA ASP A 14 -0.67 16.46 -3.31
C ASP A 14 -0.88 15.19 -4.13
N ARG A 15 -1.71 15.34 -5.17
CA ARG A 15 -2.01 14.26 -6.12
C ARG A 15 -0.78 13.78 -6.90
N TYR A 16 0.21 14.63 -7.13
CA TYR A 16 1.42 14.21 -7.85
C TYR A 16 2.29 13.37 -6.92
N ALA A 17 2.49 13.82 -5.68
CA ALA A 17 3.19 13.05 -4.67
C ALA A 17 2.55 11.67 -4.46
N THR A 18 1.21 11.62 -4.31
CA THR A 18 0.48 10.37 -4.19
C THR A 18 0.63 9.48 -5.42
N ALA A 19 0.59 10.03 -6.64
CA ALA A 19 0.80 9.25 -7.86
C ALA A 19 2.20 8.63 -7.93
N PHE A 20 3.24 9.38 -7.54
CA PHE A 20 4.60 8.85 -7.42
C PHE A 20 4.69 7.78 -6.32
N ALA A 21 4.03 7.97 -5.19
CA ALA A 21 4.00 6.97 -4.12
C ALA A 21 3.35 5.66 -4.60
N ILE A 22 2.24 5.73 -5.34
CA ILE A 22 1.61 4.56 -5.98
C ILE A 22 2.60 3.84 -6.91
N PHE A 23 3.36 4.59 -7.71
CA PHE A 23 4.31 4.00 -8.66
C PHE A 23 5.50 3.32 -7.97
N PHE A 24 6.03 3.94 -6.91
CA PHE A 24 7.26 3.49 -6.27
C PHE A 24 7.04 2.54 -5.09
N LYS A 25 5.88 2.53 -4.41
CA LYS A 25 5.75 1.85 -3.10
C LYS A 25 6.14 0.36 -3.07
N ASN A 26 5.95 -0.34 -4.19
CA ASN A 26 6.26 -1.77 -4.36
C ASN A 26 7.31 -1.99 -5.46
N VAL A 27 8.13 -0.98 -5.80
CA VAL A 27 9.19 -1.14 -6.82
C VAL A 27 10.25 -2.12 -6.36
N VAL A 28 10.52 -2.17 -5.05
CA VAL A 28 11.19 -3.29 -4.39
C VAL A 28 10.13 -4.12 -3.70
N TYR A 29 10.09 -5.41 -4.02
CA TYR A 29 9.16 -6.34 -3.42
C TYR A 29 9.81 -7.71 -3.23
N ASP A 30 10.07 -8.04 -1.97
CA ASP A 30 10.41 -9.37 -1.50
C ASP A 30 9.42 -9.76 -0.38
N PRO A 31 8.55 -10.76 -0.58
CA PRO A 31 7.55 -11.15 0.40
C PRO A 31 8.08 -11.52 1.79
N LEU A 32 9.37 -11.86 1.89
CA LEU A 32 10.03 -12.27 3.13
C LEU A 32 10.81 -11.12 3.78
N ALA A 33 11.02 -10.01 3.06
CA ALA A 33 11.75 -8.86 3.56
C ALA A 33 10.84 -7.89 4.33
N SER A 34 11.36 -7.32 5.42
CA SER A 34 10.66 -6.32 6.22
C SER A 34 10.99 -4.88 5.85
N ASP A 35 11.94 -4.67 4.92
CA ASP A 35 12.51 -3.36 4.57
C ASP A 35 12.20 -2.94 3.12
N ASN A 36 11.17 -3.54 2.50
CA ASN A 36 10.76 -3.24 1.13
C ASN A 36 10.37 -1.77 0.95
N ALA A 37 9.64 -1.20 1.91
CA ALA A 37 9.16 0.18 1.82
C ALA A 37 10.33 1.17 1.88
N GLU A 38 11.29 0.94 2.78
CA GLU A 38 12.52 1.73 2.92
C GLU A 38 13.38 1.63 1.67
N LYS A 39 13.54 0.43 1.10
CA LYS A 39 14.28 0.23 -0.16
C LYS A 39 13.60 0.91 -1.35
N SER A 40 12.28 0.81 -1.44
CA SER A 40 11.47 1.51 -2.45
C SER A 40 11.60 3.03 -2.34
N ALA A 41 11.54 3.56 -1.12
CA ALA A 41 11.77 4.99 -0.86
C ALA A 41 13.21 5.42 -1.20
N GLN A 42 14.21 4.58 -0.95
CA GLN A 42 15.59 4.86 -1.35
C GLN A 42 15.74 4.90 -2.87
N LEU A 43 15.10 4.00 -3.61
CA LEU A 43 15.12 4.03 -5.08
C LEU A 43 14.44 5.29 -5.64
N LEU A 44 13.33 5.72 -5.04
CA LEU A 44 12.71 7.00 -5.37
C LEU A 44 13.68 8.17 -5.15
N ARG A 45 14.39 8.22 -4.02
CA ARG A 45 15.35 9.29 -3.73
C ARG A 45 16.50 9.31 -4.74
N ASN A 46 17.00 8.14 -5.15
CA ASN A 46 18.02 8.05 -6.20
C ASN A 46 17.47 8.57 -7.54
N PHE A 47 16.23 8.20 -7.90
CA PHE A 47 15.56 8.72 -9.09
C PHE A 47 15.38 10.25 -9.04
N ALA A 48 15.06 10.80 -7.87
CA ALA A 48 14.93 12.25 -7.68
C ALA A 48 16.24 13.00 -7.93
N GLN A 49 17.39 12.43 -7.52
CA GLN A 49 18.72 13.01 -7.76
C GLN A 49 19.07 13.13 -9.25
N GLU A 50 18.49 12.27 -10.09
CA GLU A 50 18.71 12.26 -11.54
C GLU A 50 17.66 13.08 -12.30
N THR A 51 16.72 13.73 -11.61
CA THR A 51 15.59 14.45 -12.20
C THR A 51 15.36 15.81 -11.53
N THR A 52 14.31 16.53 -11.94
CA THR A 52 13.89 17.80 -11.34
C THR A 52 12.72 17.59 -10.36
N PHE A 53 12.69 16.46 -9.69
CA PHE A 53 11.59 16.06 -8.82
C PHE A 53 11.87 16.49 -7.37
N ASP A 54 11.19 17.55 -6.92
CA ASP A 54 11.48 18.24 -5.65
C ASP A 54 10.59 17.81 -4.45
N SER A 55 9.70 16.84 -4.65
CA SER A 55 8.78 16.31 -3.61
C SER A 55 9.24 14.96 -3.05
N GLU A 56 10.50 14.58 -3.25
CA GLU A 56 11.04 13.25 -2.95
C GLU A 56 10.94 12.88 -1.48
N ASN A 57 11.12 13.84 -0.57
CA ASN A 57 11.01 13.56 0.85
C ASN A 57 9.57 13.21 1.24
N TYR A 58 8.59 13.98 0.77
CA TYR A 58 7.19 13.72 1.07
C TYR A 58 6.71 12.39 0.47
N VAL A 59 7.11 12.09 -0.76
CA VAL A 59 6.76 10.80 -1.39
C VAL A 59 7.46 9.63 -0.71
N ALA A 60 8.72 9.77 -0.31
CA ALA A 60 9.41 8.75 0.47
C ALA A 60 8.70 8.47 1.80
N ASP A 61 8.24 9.52 2.49
CA ASP A 61 7.49 9.39 3.75
C ASP A 61 6.14 8.67 3.51
N LEU A 62 5.41 9.02 2.45
CA LEU A 62 4.18 8.32 2.05
C LEU A 62 4.43 6.83 1.79
N ILE A 63 5.50 6.49 1.06
CA ILE A 63 5.86 5.09 0.77
C ILE A 63 6.15 4.33 2.05
N VAL A 64 7.06 4.83 2.90
CA VAL A 64 7.45 4.17 4.15
C VAL A 64 6.25 4.02 5.08
N ALA A 65 5.49 5.10 5.29
CA ALA A 65 4.33 5.06 6.16
C ALA A 65 3.24 4.13 5.64
N SER A 66 3.02 4.03 4.33
CA SER A 66 2.03 3.11 3.77
C SER A 66 2.40 1.63 3.94
N GLY A 67 3.67 1.32 4.20
CA GLY A 67 4.15 -0.05 4.46
C GLY A 67 3.62 -0.67 5.75
N SER A 68 3.03 0.13 6.66
CA SER A 68 2.35 -0.38 7.85
C SER A 68 0.96 -0.94 7.56
N TYR A 69 0.40 -0.69 6.37
CA TYR A 69 -0.96 -1.04 5.93
C TYR A 69 -2.11 -0.47 6.78
N SER A 70 -1.81 0.43 7.73
CA SER A 70 -2.81 1.10 8.55
C SER A 70 -2.23 2.30 9.29
N THR A 71 -3.08 3.23 9.67
CA THR A 71 -2.80 4.32 10.62
C THR A 71 -3.71 4.18 11.84
N ASP A 72 -3.47 4.97 12.89
CA ASP A 72 -4.35 5.01 14.06
C ASP A 72 -5.81 5.34 13.69
N ALA A 73 -6.03 6.15 12.65
CA ALA A 73 -7.36 6.46 12.15
C ALA A 73 -8.07 5.20 11.61
N HIS A 74 -7.37 4.33 10.88
CA HIS A 74 -7.93 3.06 10.39
C HIS A 74 -8.25 2.08 11.53
N LEU A 75 -7.54 2.18 12.65
CA LEU A 75 -7.71 1.30 13.81
C LEU A 75 -8.71 1.83 14.84
N THR A 76 -9.22 3.05 14.66
CA THR A 76 -10.12 3.71 15.62
C THR A 76 -11.54 3.76 15.07
N PRO A 77 -12.51 3.04 15.67
CA PRO A 77 -13.89 3.03 15.19
C PRO A 77 -14.51 4.43 15.14
N GLY A 78 -15.17 4.75 14.03
CA GLY A 78 -15.83 6.04 13.81
C GLY A 78 -14.88 7.20 13.51
N VAL A 79 -13.58 6.95 13.35
CA VAL A 79 -12.59 7.93 12.88
C VAL A 79 -12.26 7.64 11.42
N SER A 80 -12.10 8.70 10.63
CA SER A 80 -11.61 8.62 9.27
C SER A 80 -10.53 9.67 9.10
N GLY A 81 -9.38 9.24 8.57
CA GLY A 81 -8.34 10.16 8.14
C GLY A 81 -8.57 10.63 6.72
N ASP A 82 -8.10 11.82 6.39
CA ASP A 82 -8.29 12.47 5.09
C ASP A 82 -6.98 12.89 4.40
N ASP A 83 -5.83 12.66 5.03
CA ASP A 83 -4.53 12.88 4.40
C ASP A 83 -4.23 11.88 3.26
N ASP A 84 -3.30 12.26 2.37
CA ASP A 84 -2.82 11.46 1.23
C ASP A 84 -2.40 10.03 1.62
N LEU A 85 -1.86 9.83 2.83
CA LEU A 85 -1.49 8.51 3.36
C LEU A 85 -2.70 7.59 3.53
N HIS A 86 -3.84 8.12 4.00
CA HIS A 86 -5.06 7.34 4.20
C HIS A 86 -5.59 6.86 2.86
N TYR A 87 -5.69 7.76 1.89
CA TYR A 87 -6.05 7.40 0.52
C TYR A 87 -5.10 6.37 -0.09
N LEU A 88 -3.78 6.52 0.11
CA LEU A 88 -2.79 5.60 -0.44
C LEU A 88 -2.96 4.17 0.11
N ILE A 89 -3.21 4.03 1.42
CA ILE A 89 -3.49 2.75 2.07
C ILE A 89 -4.82 2.18 1.58
N ASP A 90 -5.88 2.98 1.55
CA ASP A 90 -7.20 2.56 1.06
C ASP A 90 -7.14 2.09 -0.40
N PHE A 91 -6.38 2.78 -1.26
CA PHE A 91 -6.21 2.39 -2.65
C PHE A 91 -5.48 1.06 -2.83
N ASP A 92 -4.58 0.72 -1.91
CA ASP A 92 -3.83 -0.54 -1.88
C ASP A 92 -4.70 -1.69 -1.38
N MET A 93 -5.52 -1.43 -0.37
CA MET A 93 -6.34 -2.42 0.33
C MET A 93 -7.75 -2.57 -0.27
N ALA A 94 -8.12 -1.75 -1.25
CA ALA A 94 -9.46 -1.74 -1.84
C ALA A 94 -9.92 -3.08 -2.44
N PHE A 95 -9.00 -3.95 -2.86
CA PHE A 95 -9.34 -5.29 -3.38
C PHE A 95 -10.06 -6.16 -2.33
N LEU A 96 -9.89 -5.84 -1.04
CA LEU A 96 -10.58 -6.55 0.05
C LEU A 96 -12.09 -6.28 0.06
N GLY A 97 -12.53 -5.18 -0.56
CA GLY A 97 -13.94 -4.84 -0.75
C GLY A 97 -14.51 -5.25 -2.11
N ASP A 98 -13.74 -5.99 -2.92
CA ASP A 98 -14.23 -6.51 -4.20
C ASP A 98 -15.32 -7.56 -3.98
N ASN A 99 -16.09 -7.84 -5.04
CA ASN A 99 -17.07 -8.92 -5.00
C ASN A 99 -16.37 -10.29 -4.81
N GLU A 100 -17.15 -11.28 -4.38
CA GLU A 100 -16.63 -12.62 -4.01
C GLU A 100 -15.82 -13.28 -5.13
N GLU A 101 -16.22 -13.12 -6.40
CA GLU A 101 -15.51 -13.71 -7.53
C GLU A 101 -14.13 -13.07 -7.73
N MET A 102 -14.07 -11.74 -7.78
CA MET A 102 -12.84 -10.96 -7.93
C MET A 102 -11.89 -11.17 -6.75
N PHE A 103 -12.43 -11.18 -5.52
CA PHE A 103 -11.66 -11.46 -4.32
C PHE A 103 -11.07 -12.89 -4.35
N ALA A 104 -11.84 -13.88 -4.77
CA ALA A 104 -11.36 -15.26 -4.89
C ALA A 104 -10.26 -15.42 -5.97
N GLU A 105 -10.33 -14.67 -7.07
CA GLU A 105 -9.25 -14.62 -8.06
C GLU A 105 -7.98 -14.00 -7.48
N HIS A 106 -8.11 -12.91 -6.72
CA HIS A 106 -6.99 -12.28 -6.02
C HIS A 106 -6.34 -13.26 -5.03
N GLU A 107 -7.13 -13.97 -4.21
CA GLU A 107 -6.63 -15.00 -3.29
C GLU A 107 -5.83 -16.08 -4.00
N LYS A 108 -6.30 -16.55 -5.16
CA LYS A 108 -5.59 -17.59 -5.95
C LYS A 108 -4.27 -17.08 -6.48
N ALA A 109 -4.25 -15.85 -7.00
CA ALA A 109 -3.02 -15.22 -7.50
C ALA A 109 -2.00 -15.05 -6.36
N GLN A 110 -2.45 -14.57 -5.21
CA GLN A 110 -1.61 -14.41 -4.02
C GLN A 110 -1.11 -15.77 -3.51
N ARG A 111 -1.96 -16.79 -3.36
CA ARG A 111 -1.51 -18.13 -2.94
C ARG A 111 -0.45 -18.71 -3.88
N LYS A 112 -0.55 -18.44 -5.19
CA LYS A 112 0.43 -18.88 -6.19
C LYS A 112 1.79 -18.19 -6.01
N GLU A 113 1.82 -16.91 -5.69
CA GLU A 113 3.06 -16.17 -5.36
C GLU A 113 3.77 -16.77 -4.14
N TYR A 114 2.99 -17.15 -3.14
CA TYR A 114 3.47 -17.78 -1.90
C TYR A 114 3.53 -19.32 -1.98
N SER A 115 3.58 -19.92 -3.18
CA SER A 115 3.56 -21.39 -3.31
C SER A 115 4.76 -22.09 -2.66
N HIS A 116 5.81 -21.34 -2.35
CA HIS A 116 7.01 -21.80 -1.65
C HIS A 116 6.82 -21.90 -0.13
N LEU A 117 5.77 -21.27 0.43
CA LEU A 117 5.42 -21.35 1.85
C LEU A 117 4.48 -22.53 2.12
N SER A 118 4.65 -23.12 3.31
CA SER A 118 3.66 -24.05 3.86
C SER A 118 2.32 -23.35 4.09
N ASP A 119 1.25 -24.14 4.22
CA ASP A 119 -0.09 -23.59 4.48
C ASP A 119 -0.12 -22.82 5.82
N GLU A 120 0.59 -23.27 6.84
CA GLU A 120 0.66 -22.59 8.15
C GLU A 120 1.35 -21.22 8.04
N GLU A 121 2.49 -21.15 7.34
CA GLU A 121 3.20 -19.90 7.11
C GLU A 121 2.38 -18.91 6.29
N TYR A 122 1.72 -19.38 5.23
CA TYR A 122 0.82 -18.57 4.41
C TYR A 122 -0.34 -18.01 5.25
N MET A 123 -1.01 -18.85 6.03
CA MET A 123 -2.14 -18.43 6.87
C MET A 123 -1.72 -17.38 7.90
N LYS A 124 -0.53 -17.50 8.49
CA LYS A 124 0.01 -16.51 9.43
C LYS A 124 0.26 -15.15 8.78
N GLN A 125 0.74 -15.13 7.53
CA GLN A 125 0.89 -13.88 6.78
C GLN A 125 -0.46 -13.27 6.41
N ARG A 126 -1.44 -14.10 6.01
CA ARG A 126 -2.81 -13.64 5.70
C ARG A 126 -3.52 -13.08 6.92
N GLU A 127 -3.37 -13.68 8.09
CA GLU A 127 -3.95 -13.16 9.32
C GLU A 127 -3.46 -11.73 9.61
N LYS A 128 -2.17 -11.45 9.39
CA LYS A 128 -1.62 -10.10 9.57
C LYS A 128 -2.28 -9.09 8.63
N GLN A 129 -2.45 -9.42 7.35
CA GLN A 129 -3.07 -8.53 6.36
C GLN A 129 -4.57 -8.29 6.66
N LEU A 130 -5.30 -9.34 7.06
CA LEU A 130 -6.74 -9.24 7.34
C LEU A 130 -7.07 -8.61 8.70
N ARG A 131 -6.14 -8.61 9.65
CA ARG A 131 -6.36 -8.04 10.99
C ARG A 131 -6.72 -6.54 10.94
N TYR A 132 -6.24 -5.82 9.93
CA TYR A 132 -6.54 -4.40 9.75
C TYR A 132 -8.00 -4.11 9.38
N LEU A 133 -8.80 -5.12 9.01
CA LEU A 133 -10.23 -4.97 8.70
C LEU A 133 -11.17 -5.30 9.86
N ARG A 134 -10.71 -6.04 10.88
CA ARG A 134 -11.57 -6.50 11.99
C ARG A 134 -11.92 -5.41 13.02
N LEU A 135 -11.42 -4.19 12.83
CA LEU A 135 -11.54 -3.07 13.76
C LEU A 135 -12.28 -1.85 13.18
N GLY A 136 -12.76 -1.94 11.92
CA GLY A 136 -13.60 -0.92 11.27
C GLY A 136 -15.08 -1.13 11.51
#